data_AF-A0A9E1QY03-F1
#
_entry.id   AF-A0A9E1QY03-F1
#
_cell.length_a   1.000
_cell.length_b   1.000
_cell.length_c   1.000
_cell.angle_alpha   90.00
_cell.angle_beta   90.00
_cell.angle_gamma   90.00
#
_symmetry.space_group_name_H-M   'P 1'
#
loop_
_entity.id
_entity.type
_entity.pdbx_description
1 polymer ?
#
loop_
_entity_poly.entity_id
_entity_poly.type
_entity_poly.pdbx_seq_one_letter_code
_entity_poly.pdbx_strand_id
1 'polypeptide(L)'
;MKFIASSSLLLKNIQVLGGILNTNNTLPILDYFLFNISESVLKITASDLETTLSAEIKIESEDNGSIAVPAKLLIDTLKTFPEQPLTFNILDNNTIEI
;
A
#
# COMPACT_ATOMS: atom_id res chain seq x y z
N MET A 1 8.21 -11.19 3.23
CA MET A 1 7.29 -10.90 2.11
C MET A 1 7.99 -9.95 1.18
N LYS A 2 8.20 -10.32 -0.08
CA LYS A 2 8.91 -9.50 -1.07
C LYS A 2 8.15 -9.44 -2.39
N PHE A 3 7.99 -8.24 -2.94
CA PHE A 3 7.33 -8.06 -4.24
C PHE A 3 7.88 -6.88 -5.04
N ILE A 4 7.64 -6.88 -6.35
CA ILE A 4 8.00 -5.79 -7.26
C ILE A 4 6.74 -5.19 -7.87
N ALA A 5 6.65 -3.85 -7.86
CA ALA A 5 5.55 -3.10 -8.44
C ALA A 5 6.05 -1.84 -9.17
N SER A 6 5.29 -1.37 -10.16
CA SER A 6 5.56 -0.09 -10.82
C SER A 6 5.23 1.08 -9.88
N SER A 7 6.17 2.03 -9.71
CA SER A 7 5.98 3.21 -8.85
C SER A 7 4.80 4.06 -9.29
N SER A 8 4.65 4.30 -10.60
CA SER A 8 3.58 5.13 -11.17
C SER A 8 2.20 4.49 -11.01
N LEU A 9 2.09 3.18 -11.27
CA LEU A 9 0.84 2.44 -11.13
C LEU A 9 0.41 2.33 -9.66
N LEU A 10 1.35 2.03 -8.77
CA LEU A 10 1.08 1.95 -7.34
C LEU A 10 0.63 3.31 -6.80
N LEU A 11 1.39 4.38 -7.10
CA LEU A 11 1.09 5.74 -6.66
C LEU A 11 -0.32 6.19 -7.09
N LYS A 12 -0.69 5.93 -8.35
CA LYS A 12 -2.02 6.28 -8.86
C LYS A 12 -3.14 5.63 -8.05
N ASN A 13 -3.03 4.33 -7.76
CA ASN A 13 -4.06 3.60 -7.00
C ASN A 13 -4.14 4.08 -5.56
N ILE A 14 -3.00 4.20 -4.86
CA ILE A 14 -3.01 4.63 -3.45
C ILE A 14 -3.42 6.09 -3.27
N GLN A 15 -3.25 6.97 -4.27
CA GLN A 15 -3.76 8.34 -4.19
C GLN A 15 -5.29 8.37 -4.21
N VAL A 16 -5.92 7.54 -5.06
CA VAL A 16 -7.38 7.41 -5.09
C VAL A 16 -7.90 6.84 -3.77
N LEU A 17 -7.28 5.76 -3.29
CA LEU A 17 -7.63 5.14 -2.01
C LEU A 17 -7.37 6.09 -0.81
N GLY A 18 -6.29 6.85 -0.85
CA GLY A 18 -5.94 7.81 0.19
C GLY A 18 -6.92 8.99 0.27
N GLY A 19 -7.66 9.27 -0.79
CA GLY A 19 -8.66 10.34 -0.81
C GLY A 19 -9.85 10.11 0.12
N ILE A 20 -10.14 8.85 0.50
CA ILE A 20 -11.19 8.52 1.47
C ILE A 20 -10.68 8.47 2.91
N LEU A 21 -9.36 8.59 3.14
CA LEU A 21 -8.80 8.56 4.48
C LEU A 21 -8.95 9.94 5.12
N ASN A 22 -9.81 10.03 6.13
CA ASN A 22 -10.00 11.24 6.92
C ASN A 22 -8.80 11.50 7.83
N THR A 23 -8.33 12.75 7.90
CA THR A 23 -7.14 13.12 8.70
C THR A 23 -7.39 13.22 10.21
N ASN A 24 -8.65 13.09 10.65
CA ASN A 24 -9.08 13.20 12.05
C ASN A 24 -9.77 11.91 12.53
N ASN A 25 -9.24 10.74 12.17
CA ASN A 25 -9.77 9.47 12.66
C ASN A 25 -9.48 9.30 14.16
N THR A 26 -10.48 8.86 14.91
CA THR A 26 -10.32 8.47 16.33
C THR A 26 -9.58 7.14 16.48
N LEU A 27 -9.56 6.32 15.42
CA LEU A 27 -8.85 5.04 15.37
C LEU A 27 -7.63 5.15 14.45
N PRO A 28 -6.39 5.19 15.00
CA PRO A 28 -5.17 5.39 14.21
C PRO A 28 -4.92 4.35 13.11
N ILE A 29 -5.46 3.14 13.27
CA ILE A 29 -5.30 2.08 12.26
C ILE A 29 -5.99 2.41 10.93
N LEU A 30 -6.98 3.31 10.94
CA LEU A 30 -7.67 3.76 9.74
C LEU A 30 -6.81 4.72 8.88
N ASP A 31 -5.70 5.22 9.41
CA ASP A 31 -4.74 6.05 8.65
C ASP A 31 -3.74 5.21 7.82
N TYR A 32 -3.98 3.89 7.76
CA TYR A 32 -3.11 2.91 7.10
C TYR A 32 -3.81 2.29 5.90
N PHE A 33 -3.02 1.95 4.90
CA PHE A 33 -3.43 1.01 3.86
C PHE A 33 -3.19 -0.42 4.33
N LEU A 34 -4.16 -1.30 4.14
CA LEU A 34 -3.93 -2.73 4.24
C LEU A 34 -3.40 -3.24 2.90
N PHE A 35 -2.16 -3.72 2.89
CA PHE A 35 -1.55 -4.43 1.78
C PHE A 35 -1.78 -5.92 2.01
N ASN A 36 -2.33 -6.61 1.02
CA ASN A 36 -2.53 -8.04 1.03
C ASN A 36 -2.04 -8.62 -0.29
N ILE A 37 -1.12 -9.57 -0.21
CA ILE A 37 -0.54 -10.25 -1.37
C ILE A 37 -1.02 -11.69 -1.37
N SER A 38 -1.65 -12.07 -2.48
CA SER A 38 -2.09 -13.43 -2.76
C SER A 38 -1.96 -13.70 -4.24
N GLU A 39 -1.35 -14.82 -4.63
CA GLU A 39 -1.30 -15.29 -6.02
C GLU A 39 -0.76 -14.22 -7.02
N SER A 40 0.32 -13.54 -6.64
CA SER A 40 0.93 -12.46 -7.44
C SER A 40 -0.01 -11.26 -7.71
N VAL A 41 -1.02 -11.07 -6.86
CA VAL A 41 -1.89 -9.89 -6.84
C VAL A 41 -1.71 -9.17 -5.51
N LEU A 42 -1.41 -7.88 -5.58
CA LEU A 42 -1.44 -6.96 -4.44
C LEU A 42 -2.80 -6.30 -4.38
N LYS A 43 -3.58 -6.64 -3.35
CA LYS A 43 -4.79 -5.93 -2.97
C LYS A 43 -4.44 -4.87 -1.93
N ILE A 44 -4.87 -3.64 -2.20
CA ILE A 44 -4.70 -2.49 -1.31
C ILE A 44 -6.08 -2.05 -0.86
N THR A 45 -6.29 -1.96 0.44
CA THR A 45 -7.57 -1.56 1.03
C THR A 45 -7.41 -0.33 1.91
N ALA A 46 -8.36 0.60 1.81
CA ALA A 46 -8.52 1.78 2.65
C ALA A 46 -9.95 1.81 3.19
N SER A 47 -10.15 2.26 4.42
CA SER A 47 -11.47 2.32 5.06
C SER A 47 -11.53 3.43 6.10
N ASP A 48 -12.69 4.09 6.22
CA ASP A 48 -13.03 5.03 7.30
C ASP A 48 -14.22 4.54 8.14
N LEU A 49 -14.50 3.22 8.11
CA LEU A 49 -15.67 2.53 8.70
C LEU A 49 -17.03 2.78 8.03
N GLU A 50 -17.19 3.87 7.29
CA GLU A 50 -18.41 4.14 6.53
C GLU A 50 -18.25 3.69 5.07
N THR A 51 -17.08 3.98 4.49
CA THR A 51 -16.70 3.67 3.13
C THR A 51 -15.44 2.80 3.14
N THR A 52 -15.44 1.76 2.31
CA THR A 52 -14.26 0.91 2.09
C THR A 52 -13.99 0.84 0.60
N LEU A 53 -12.77 1.18 0.20
CA LEU A 53 -12.30 1.06 -1.17
C LEU A 53 -11.14 0.07 -1.24
N SER A 54 -11.04 -0.63 -2.37
CA SER A 54 -9.91 -1.51 -2.64
C SER A 54 -9.50 -1.42 -4.09
N ALA A 55 -8.20 -1.57 -4.33
CA ALA A 55 -7.62 -1.70 -5.65
C ALA A 55 -6.78 -2.98 -5.72
N GLU A 56 -6.73 -3.59 -6.89
CA GLU A 56 -5.94 -4.80 -7.14
C GLU A 56 -4.92 -4.50 -8.24
N ILE A 57 -3.66 -4.84 -7.96
CA ILE A 57 -2.52 -4.59 -8.83
C ILE A 57 -1.81 -5.93 -9.04
N LYS A 58 -1.57 -6.28 -10.31
CA LYS A 58 -0.72 -7.42 -10.62
C LYS A 58 0.73 -7.06 -10.31
N ILE A 59 1.40 -7.91 -9.53
CA ILE A 59 2.77 -7.70 -9.06
C ILE A 59 3.62 -8.94 -9.35
N GLU A 60 4.94 -8.78 -9.28
CA GLU A 60 5.86 -9.92 -9.28
C GLU A 60 6.17 -10.26 -7.81
N SER A 61 5.67 -11.40 -7.34
CA SER A 61 5.87 -11.90 -5.98
C SER A 61 5.78 -13.41 -5.96
N GLU A 62 6.66 -14.04 -5.18
CA GLU A 62 6.62 -15.45 -4.82
C GLU A 62 6.01 -15.66 -3.42
N ASP A 63 5.91 -14.59 -2.64
CA ASP A 63 5.39 -14.60 -1.28
C ASP A 63 3.91 -14.20 -1.23
N ASN A 64 3.23 -14.69 -0.20
CA ASN A 64 1.91 -14.22 0.22
C ASN A 64 2.00 -13.60 1.62
N GLY A 65 1.10 -12.68 1.94
CA GLY A 65 1.06 -12.07 3.27
C GLY A 65 0.24 -10.80 3.35
N SER A 66 0.23 -10.17 4.52
CA SER A 66 -0.43 -8.88 4.72
C SER A 66 0.34 -7.99 5.68
N ILE A 67 0.24 -6.68 5.45
CA ILE A 67 0.84 -5.65 6.31
C ILE A 67 0.02 -4.36 6.23
N ALA A 68 -0.06 -3.64 7.33
CA ALA A 68 -0.61 -2.28 7.36
C ALA A 68 0.52 -1.27 7.12
N VAL A 69 0.34 -0.37 6.15
CA VAL A 69 1.33 0.63 5.76
C VAL A 69 0.78 2.04 6.00
N PRO A 70 1.50 2.94 6.70
CA PRO A 70 1.02 4.30 6.92
C PRO A 70 0.78 5.02 5.59
N ALA A 71 -0.48 5.42 5.34
CA ALA A 71 -0.90 5.87 4.02
C ALA A 71 -0.17 7.13 3.56
N LYS A 72 -0.10 8.13 4.45
CA LYS A 72 0.54 9.42 4.16
C LYS A 72 2.03 9.27 3.86
N LEU A 73 2.75 8.53 4.71
CA LEU A 73 4.18 8.28 4.52
C LEU A 73 4.45 7.58 3.18
N LEU A 74 3.66 6.55 2.86
CA LEU A 74 3.82 5.82 1.60
C LEU A 74 3.57 6.71 0.38
N ILE A 75 2.48 7.48 0.39
CA ILE A 75 2.15 8.41 -0.72
C ILE A 75 3.26 9.43 -0.92
N ASP A 76 3.73 10.05 0.16
CA ASP A 76 4.75 11.09 0.08
C ASP A 76 6.10 10.52 -0.36
N THR A 77 6.47 9.33 0.11
CA THR A 77 7.67 8.62 -0.34
C THR A 77 7.60 8.30 -1.83
N LEU A 78 6.49 7.73 -2.31
CA LEU A 78 6.35 7.32 -3.71
C LEU A 78 6.33 8.50 -4.68
N LYS A 79 5.90 9.70 -4.26
CA LYS A 79 6.01 10.92 -5.08
C LYS A 79 7.45 11.36 -5.35
N THR A 80 8.42 10.93 -4.53
CA THR A 80 9.83 11.33 -4.68
C THR A 80 10.59 10.48 -5.69
N PHE A 81 10.06 9.31 -6.04
CA PHE A 81 10.71 8.42 -7.00
C PHE A 81 10.33 8.77 -8.44
N PRO A 82 11.27 8.62 -9.40
CA PRO A 82 10.92 8.62 -10.81
C PRO A 82 10.07 7.39 -11.17
N GLU A 83 9.55 7.38 -12.39
CA GLU A 83 8.84 6.20 -12.91
C GLU A 83 9.83 5.04 -13.10
N GLN A 84 9.74 4.04 -12.21
CA GLN A 84 10.59 2.85 -12.22
C GLN A 84 9.93 1.69 -11.45
N PRO A 85 10.35 0.44 -11.67
CA PRO A 85 9.99 -0.67 -10.81
C PRO A 85 10.60 -0.48 -9.42
N LEU A 86 9.83 -0.70 -8.36
CA LEU A 86 10.28 -0.66 -6.97
C LEU A 86 10.16 -2.05 -6.35
N THR A 87 11.15 -2.43 -5.54
CA THR A 87 11.17 -3.70 -4.83
C THR A 87 10.83 -3.46 -3.38
N PHE A 88 9.69 -3.97 -2.93
CA PHE A 88 9.28 -3.89 -1.55
C PHE A 88 9.74 -5.15 -0.82
N ASN A 89 10.47 -4.98 0.27
CA ASN A 89 10.91 -6.05 1.15
C ASN A 89 10.39 -5.81 2.55
N ILE A 90 9.53 -6.71 3.04
CA ILE A 90 8.96 -6.66 4.38
C ILE A 90 9.74 -7.63 5.25
N LEU A 91 10.42 -7.06 6.24
CA LEU A 91 11.24 -7.76 7.24
C LEU A 91 10.39 -8.23 8.43
N ASP A 92 10.93 -9.16 9.21
CA ASP A 92 10.26 -9.81 10.36
C ASP A 92 9.86 -8.84 11.49
N ASN A 93 10.42 -7.63 11.50
CA ASN A 93 10.13 -6.58 12.48
C ASN A 93 9.13 -5.53 11.98
N ASN A 94 8.34 -5.86 10.96
CA ASN A 94 7.37 -4.97 10.30
C ASN A 94 8.01 -3.72 9.65
N THR A 95 9.31 -3.77 9.36
CA THR A 95 9.99 -2.73 8.58
C THR A 95 9.81 -3.01 7.10
N ILE A 96 9.53 -1.96 6.33
CA ILE A 96 9.39 -2.00 4.88
C ILE A 96 10.59 -1.28 4.27
N GLU A 97 11.33 -1.99 3.43
CA GLU A 97 12.40 -1.44 2.60
C GLU A 97 11.90 -1.32 1.15
N ILE A 98 12.24 -0.21 0.48
CA ILE A 98 11.81 0.14 -0.89
C ILE A 98 13.04 0.50 -1.73
#